data_AF-A0AAW9J417-F1
#
_entry.id   AF-A0AAW9J417-F1
#
_cell.length_a   1.000
_cell.length_b   1.000
_cell.length_c   1.000
_cell.angle_alpha   90.00
_cell.angle_beta   90.00
_cell.angle_gamma   90.00
#
_symmetry.space_group_name_H-M   'P 1'
#
loop_
_entity.id
_entity.type
_entity.pdbx_description
1 polymer ?
#
loop_
_entity_poly.entity_id
_entity_poly.type
_entity_poly.pdbx_seq_one_letter_code
_entity_poly.pdbx_strand_id
1 'polypeptide(L)'
;MKDEDFTTIGQNELPLNEKLQTIDFDIVHARYLKVYIDESWNDFASLAEIEVFRSEADTVSKDGLIEVVEEVKNLNKADYTDLSWEVLEKALEAANVVLANEEATQGEVDVAKEVLEAAIEALE
;
A
#
# COMPACT_ATOMS: atom_id res chain seq x y z
N MET A 1 -2.55 10.23 -22.67
CA MET A 1 -3.17 10.56 -21.37
C MET A 1 -3.65 11.99 -21.45
N LYS A 2 -4.85 12.25 -20.94
CA LYS A 2 -5.46 13.57 -20.86
C LYS A 2 -5.26 14.14 -19.45
N ASP A 3 -5.47 15.45 -19.28
CA ASP A 3 -5.31 16.12 -17.99
C ASP A 3 -6.26 15.56 -16.92
N GLU A 4 -7.44 15.10 -17.34
CA GLU A 4 -8.44 14.42 -16.48
C GLU A 4 -7.95 13.08 -15.90
N ASP A 5 -6.88 12.50 -16.45
CA ASP A 5 -6.32 11.23 -15.98
C ASP A 5 -5.35 11.41 -14.78
N PHE A 6 -5.07 12.64 -14.35
CA PHE A 6 -4.11 12.94 -13.28
C PHE A 6 -4.79 13.51 -12.04
N THR A 7 -4.30 13.12 -10.86
CA THR A 7 -4.67 13.72 -9.58
C THR A 7 -3.61 14.72 -9.15
N THR A 8 -4.00 15.95 -8.80
CA THR A 8 -3.08 16.96 -8.25
C THR A 8 -2.65 16.56 -6.84
N ILE A 9 -1.35 16.34 -6.65
CA ILE A 9 -0.74 15.94 -5.37
C ILE A 9 -0.20 17.13 -4.56
N GLY A 10 0.06 18.26 -5.21
CA GLY A 10 0.53 19.49 -4.57
C GLY A 10 0.59 20.68 -5.52
N GLN A 11 0.47 21.89 -4.98
CA GLN A 11 0.64 23.15 -5.69
C GLN A 11 1.37 24.13 -4.76
N ASN A 12 2.49 24.68 -5.22
CA ASN A 12 3.34 25.56 -4.43
C ASN A 12 3.74 26.79 -5.24
N GLU A 13 3.82 27.95 -4.57
CA GLU A 13 4.39 29.17 -5.12
C GLU A 13 5.82 29.33 -4.60
N LEU A 14 6.78 29.36 -5.52
CA LEU A 14 8.20 29.42 -5.20
C LEU A 14 8.71 30.86 -5.32
N PRO A 15 9.40 31.41 -4.31
CA PRO A 15 9.94 32.77 -4.39
C PRO A 15 10.98 32.91 -5.50
N LEU A 16 10.93 34.00 -6.26
CA LEU A 16 11.90 34.29 -7.32
C LEU A 16 13.28 34.61 -6.74
N ASN A 17 14.20 33.63 -6.74
CA ASN A 17 15.60 33.81 -6.33
C ASN A 17 16.51 32.74 -6.95
N GLU A 18 17.82 32.91 -6.77
CA GLU A 18 18.87 32.05 -7.33
C GLU A 18 19.21 30.81 -6.49
N LYS A 19 18.50 30.58 -5.37
CA LYS A 19 18.77 29.45 -4.48
C LYS A 19 17.99 28.21 -4.95
N LEU A 20 18.57 27.04 -4.69
CA LEU A 20 17.86 25.77 -4.82
C LEU A 20 16.63 25.76 -3.89
N GLN A 21 15.51 25.28 -4.41
CA GLN A 21 14.26 25.14 -3.67
C GLN A 21 13.76 23.71 -3.82
N THR A 22 13.23 23.16 -2.73
CA THR A 22 12.71 21.80 -2.66
C THR A 22 11.21 21.88 -2.42
N ILE A 23 10.46 21.07 -3.16
CA ILE A 23 9.03 20.84 -2.92
C ILE A 23 8.90 19.40 -2.43
N ASP A 24 8.49 19.23 -1.18
CA ASP A 24 8.15 17.93 -0.60
C ASP A 24 6.65 17.66 -0.71
N PHE A 25 6.30 16.40 -0.91
CA PHE A 25 4.93 15.91 -0.98
C PHE A 25 4.84 14.56 -0.27
N ASP A 26 3.63 14.17 0.14
CA ASP A 26 3.39 12.83 0.68
C ASP A 26 3.75 11.76 -0.35
N ILE A 27 4.20 10.59 0.10
CA ILE A 27 4.53 9.47 -0.79
C ILE A 27 3.31 9.11 -1.64
N VAL A 28 3.51 8.92 -2.96
CA VAL A 28 2.47 8.55 -3.91
C VAL A 28 2.86 7.37 -4.78
N HIS A 29 1.92 6.48 -5.05
CA HIS A 29 2.08 5.44 -6.08
C HIS A 29 1.68 6.02 -7.43
N ALA A 30 2.67 6.31 -8.28
CA ALA A 30 2.43 6.92 -9.59
C ALA A 30 3.16 6.16 -10.70
N ARG A 31 2.45 5.89 -11.79
CA ARG A 31 3.05 5.41 -13.04
C ARG A 31 3.58 6.56 -13.90
N TYR A 32 2.96 7.74 -13.76
CA TYR A 32 3.28 8.93 -14.53
C TYR A 32 3.23 10.16 -13.61
N LEU A 33 4.22 11.04 -13.74
CA LEU A 33 4.26 12.33 -13.07
C LEU A 33 4.07 13.44 -14.10
N LYS A 34 3.32 14.47 -13.72
CA LYS A 34 3.11 15.66 -14.54
C LYS A 34 3.34 16.91 -13.69
N VAL A 35 4.24 17.78 -14.14
CA VAL A 35 4.59 19.03 -13.46
C VAL A 35 4.12 20.20 -14.32
N TYR A 36 3.38 21.12 -13.70
CA TYR A 36 2.98 22.38 -14.31
C TYR A 36 3.75 23.53 -13.65
N ILE A 37 4.25 24.46 -14.46
CA ILE A 37 4.83 25.72 -14.02
C ILE A 37 3.91 26.81 -14.58
N ASP A 38 3.10 27.37 -13.71
CA ASP A 38 2.02 28.31 -14.08
C ASP A 38 2.59 29.71 -14.37
N GLU A 39 3.48 30.20 -13.51
CA GLU A 39 4.18 31.48 -13.68
C GLU A 39 5.69 31.28 -13.60
N SER A 40 6.42 31.97 -14.49
CA SER A 40 7.88 31.91 -14.54
C SER A 40 8.48 33.26 -14.92
N TRP A 41 9.77 33.44 -14.66
CA TRP A 41 10.45 34.69 -14.99
C TRP A 41 10.58 34.85 -16.51
N ASN A 42 9.97 35.90 -17.06
CA ASN A 42 9.91 36.18 -18.50
C ASN A 42 9.31 35.03 -19.35
N ASP A 43 8.36 34.27 -18.81
CA ASP A 43 7.75 33.12 -19.47
C ASP A 43 8.73 31.97 -19.82
N PHE A 44 9.94 32.00 -19.23
CA PHE A 44 10.91 30.92 -19.35
C PHE A 44 10.90 30.06 -18.09
N ALA A 45 10.08 29.02 -18.12
CA ALA A 45 10.14 27.96 -17.12
C ALA A 45 11.42 27.13 -17.31
N SER A 46 12.19 26.94 -16.24
CA SER A 46 13.38 26.08 -16.23
C SER A 46 13.41 25.22 -14.98
N LEU A 47 13.71 23.93 -15.15
CA LEU A 47 14.02 23.00 -14.06
C LEU A 47 15.47 22.57 -14.25
N ALA A 48 16.31 22.79 -13.23
CA ALA A 48 17.72 22.41 -13.29
C ALA A 48 17.88 20.88 -13.23
N GLU A 49 17.14 20.23 -12.33
CA GLU A 49 17.16 18.78 -12.12
C GLU A 49 15.81 18.32 -11.56
N ILE A 50 15.40 17.10 -11.92
CA ILE A 50 14.27 16.41 -11.30
C ILE A 50 14.82 15.10 -10.74
N GLU A 51 14.80 14.96 -9.42
CA GLU A 51 15.17 13.73 -8.74
C GLU A 51 13.89 12.97 -8.36
N VAL A 52 13.80 11.69 -8.76
CA VAL A 52 12.70 10.80 -8.39
C VAL A 52 13.28 9.66 -7.56
N PHE A 53 12.89 9.63 -6.29
CA PHE A 53 13.32 8.58 -5.37
C PHE A 53 12.20 7.55 -5.22
N ARG A 54 12.59 6.27 -5.27
CA ARG A 54 11.75 5.20 -4.71
C ARG A 54 11.89 5.33 -3.19
N SER A 55 10.80 5.62 -2.46
CA SER A 55 10.80 5.39 -1.01
C SER A 55 11.19 3.94 -0.74
N GLU A 56 11.80 3.62 0.41
CA GLU A 56 12.06 2.21 0.74
C GLU A 56 10.81 1.39 0.42
N ALA A 57 11.05 0.33 -0.35
CA ALA A 57 10.08 -0.22 -1.27
C ALA A 57 8.71 -0.43 -0.62
N ASP A 58 7.66 -0.28 -1.43
CA ASP A 58 6.45 -1.11 -1.34
C ASP A 58 6.84 -2.60 -1.39
N THR A 59 7.58 -3.10 -0.42
CA THR A 59 7.63 -4.52 -0.15
C THR A 59 6.30 -4.83 0.49
N VAL A 60 5.56 -5.70 -0.17
CA VAL A 60 4.33 -6.26 0.39
C VAL A 60 4.69 -6.88 1.74
N SER A 61 4.21 -6.26 2.81
CA SER A 61 4.46 -6.73 4.16
C SER A 61 3.46 -7.82 4.47
N LYS A 62 3.97 -8.99 4.83
CA LYS A 62 3.18 -10.16 5.21
C LYS A 62 3.15 -10.39 6.72
N ASP A 63 3.84 -9.54 7.50
CA ASP A 63 4.07 -9.75 8.92
C ASP A 63 2.75 -9.84 9.70
N GLY A 64 1.82 -8.92 9.42
CA GLY A 64 0.50 -8.94 10.06
C GLY A 64 -0.32 -10.19 9.73
N LEU A 65 -0.21 -10.73 8.52
CA LEU A 65 -0.88 -11.99 8.16
C LEU A 65 -0.20 -13.20 8.82
N ILE A 66 1.14 -13.18 8.92
CA ILE A 66 1.93 -14.20 9.62
C ILE A 66 1.53 -14.25 11.10
N GLU A 67 1.41 -13.10 11.77
CA GLU A 67 1.00 -13.02 13.18
C GLU A 67 -0.35 -13.70 13.43
N VAL A 68 -1.37 -13.41 12.60
CA VAL A 68 -2.69 -14.02 12.72
C VAL A 68 -2.65 -15.53 12.42
N VAL A 69 -1.85 -15.97 11.44
CA VAL A 69 -1.65 -17.41 11.16
C VAL A 69 -1.00 -18.13 12.35
N GLU A 70 -0.05 -17.50 13.04
CA GLU A 70 0.53 -18.07 14.26
C GLU A 70 -0.49 -18.10 15.42
N GLU A 71 -1.40 -17.13 15.53
CA GLU A 71 -2.50 -17.16 16.51
C GLU A 71 -3.37 -18.41 16.31
N VAL A 72 -3.76 -18.72 15.08
CA VAL A 72 -4.58 -19.90 14.76
C VAL A 72 -3.91 -21.20 15.22
N LYS A 73 -2.59 -21.31 15.16
CA LYS A 73 -1.85 -22.50 15.61
C LYS A 73 -1.95 -22.74 17.13
N ASN A 74 -2.28 -21.71 17.90
CA ASN A 74 -2.47 -21.81 19.34
C ASN A 74 -3.90 -22.22 19.73
N LEU A 75 -4.82 -22.24 18.76
CA LEU A 75 -6.20 -22.67 18.98
C LEU A 75 -6.30 -24.20 18.96
N ASN A 76 -7.18 -24.75 19.78
CA ASN A 76 -7.44 -26.17 19.84
C ASN A 76 -8.82 -26.47 19.23
N LYS A 77 -8.84 -27.26 18.16
CA LYS A 77 -10.06 -27.67 17.45
C LYS A 77 -11.16 -28.20 18.35
N ALA A 78 -10.78 -28.91 19.42
CA ALA A 78 -11.75 -29.52 20.34
C ALA A 78 -12.56 -28.51 21.16
N ASP A 79 -12.14 -27.25 21.20
CA ASP A 79 -12.81 -26.19 21.98
C ASP A 79 -13.93 -25.49 21.18
N TYR A 80 -14.11 -25.84 19.90
CA TYR A 80 -15.02 -25.18 18.97
C TYR A 80 -15.91 -26.16 18.21
N THR A 81 -16.99 -25.67 17.60
CA THR A 81 -17.85 -26.47 16.72
C THR A 81 -17.15 -26.87 15.43
N ASP A 82 -17.51 -28.03 14.87
CA ASP A 82 -16.99 -28.49 13.59
C ASP A 82 -17.25 -27.48 12.45
N LEU A 83 -18.39 -26.78 12.50
CA LEU A 83 -18.79 -25.81 11.47
C LEU A 83 -17.93 -24.54 11.51
N SER A 84 -17.75 -23.94 12.69
CA SER A 84 -16.92 -22.73 12.84
C SER A 84 -15.45 -23.03 12.54
N TRP A 85 -14.98 -24.22 12.94
CA TRP A 85 -13.63 -24.66 12.64
C TRP A 85 -13.39 -24.91 11.14
N GLU A 86 -14.36 -25.47 10.40
CA GLU A 86 -14.23 -25.65 8.95
C GLU A 86 -14.10 -24.29 8.22
N VAL A 87 -14.79 -23.25 8.70
CA VAL A 87 -14.64 -21.89 8.15
C VAL A 87 -13.24 -21.35 8.42
N LEU A 88 -12.72 -21.53 9.65
CA LEU A 88 -11.35 -21.15 10.00
C LEU A 88 -10.30 -21.88 9.15
N GLU A 89 -10.45 -23.20 8.94
CA GLU A 89 -9.52 -24.00 8.12
C GLU A 89 -9.46 -23.48 6.68
N LYS A 90 -10.60 -23.10 6.08
CA LYS A 90 -10.64 -22.52 4.72
C LYS A 90 -9.98 -21.14 4.66
N ALA A 91 -10.23 -20.30 5.66
CA ALA A 91 -9.59 -18.98 5.75
C ALA A 91 -8.06 -19.12 5.92
N LEU A 92 -7.62 -20.06 6.76
CA LEU A 92 -6.21 -20.37 6.97
C LEU A 92 -5.53 -20.88 5.70
N GLU A 93 -6.21 -21.74 4.92
CA GLU A 93 -5.68 -22.20 3.63
C GLU A 93 -5.49 -21.03 2.65
N ALA A 94 -6.49 -20.16 2.53
CA ALA A 94 -6.41 -18.97 1.68
C ALA A 94 -5.27 -18.02 2.10
N ALA A 95 -5.12 -17.78 3.42
CA ALA A 95 -4.01 -17.01 3.97
C ALA A 95 -2.65 -17.59 3.60
N ASN A 96 -2.47 -18.91 3.73
CA ASN A 96 -1.21 -19.57 3.37
C ASN A 96 -0.89 -19.49 1.87
N VAL A 97 -1.90 -19.51 0.99
CA VAL A 97 -1.70 -19.30 -0.46
C VAL A 97 -1.15 -17.90 -0.73
N VAL A 98 -1.71 -16.87 -0.08
CA VAL A 98 -1.21 -15.49 -0.22
C VAL A 98 0.20 -15.34 0.38
N LEU A 99 0.48 -16.00 1.51
CA LEU A 99 1.82 -16.02 2.11
C LEU A 99 2.86 -16.64 1.19
N ALA A 100 2.52 -17.71 0.48
CA ALA A 100 3.40 -18.39 -0.47
C ALA A 100 3.57 -17.66 -1.82
N ASN A 101 2.64 -16.76 -2.17
CA ASN A 101 2.71 -16.03 -3.44
C ASN A 101 3.71 -14.85 -3.36
N GLU A 102 4.88 -14.99 -3.99
CA GLU A 102 5.92 -13.94 -4.06
C GLU A 102 5.44 -12.67 -4.78
N GLU A 103 4.44 -12.79 -5.66
CA GLU A 103 3.84 -11.69 -6.41
C GLU A 103 2.55 -11.15 -5.75
N ALA A 104 2.19 -11.63 -4.55
CA ALA A 104 1.03 -11.12 -3.83
C ALA A 104 1.13 -9.61 -3.66
N THR A 105 0.04 -8.91 -3.88
CA THR A 105 -0.10 -7.48 -3.64
C THR A 105 -0.45 -7.22 -2.18
N GLN A 106 -0.22 -5.99 -1.70
CA GLN A 106 -0.59 -5.63 -0.32
C GLN A 106 -2.09 -5.80 -0.08
N GLY A 107 -2.93 -5.44 -1.06
CA GLY A 107 -4.38 -5.64 -0.95
C GLY A 107 -4.79 -7.11 -0.82
N GLU A 108 -4.09 -8.04 -1.48
CA GLU A 108 -4.34 -9.49 -1.30
C GLU A 108 -3.94 -9.96 0.10
N VAL A 109 -2.83 -9.44 0.64
CA VAL A 109 -2.40 -9.73 2.01
C VAL A 109 -3.41 -9.20 3.02
N ASP A 110 -3.85 -7.96 2.86
CA ASP A 110 -4.80 -7.30 3.77
C ASP A 110 -6.15 -8.03 3.77
N VAL A 111 -6.67 -8.38 2.59
CA VAL A 111 -7.92 -9.16 2.46
C VAL A 111 -7.79 -10.54 3.10
N ALA A 112 -6.68 -11.25 2.86
CA ALA A 112 -6.45 -12.55 3.48
C ALA A 112 -6.39 -12.47 5.00
N LYS A 113 -5.79 -11.40 5.54
CA LYS A 113 -5.74 -11.12 6.97
C LYS A 113 -7.12 -10.86 7.54
N GLU A 114 -7.89 -9.96 6.95
CA GLU A 114 -9.26 -9.63 7.39
C GLU A 114 -10.18 -10.86 7.39
N VAL A 115 -10.09 -11.70 6.35
CA VAL A 115 -10.86 -12.95 6.26
C VAL A 115 -10.47 -13.94 7.36
N LEU A 116 -9.19 -14.05 7.68
CA LEU A 116 -8.71 -14.95 8.73
C LEU A 116 -9.12 -14.44 10.12
N GLU A 117 -8.97 -13.15 10.40
CA GLU A 117 -9.42 -12.52 11.66
C GLU A 117 -10.92 -12.71 11.86
N ALA A 118 -11.73 -12.46 10.83
CA ALA A 118 -13.18 -12.66 10.89
C ALA A 118 -13.56 -14.13 11.17
N ALA A 119 -12.80 -15.09 10.64
CA ALA A 119 -13.04 -16.51 10.92
C ALA A 119 -12.67 -16.89 12.36
N ILE A 120 -11.63 -16.28 12.94
CA ILE A 120 -11.27 -16.44 14.35
C ILE A 120 -12.38 -15.85 15.24
N GLU A 121 -12.88 -14.66 14.93
CA GLU A 121 -13.96 -14.00 15.69
C GLU A 121 -15.28 -14.78 15.64
N ALA A 122 -15.51 -15.54 14.57
CA ALA A 122 -16.71 -16.36 14.37
C ALA A 122 -16.63 -17.76 15.00
N LEU A 123 -15.55 -18.07 15.73
CA LEU A 123 -15.45 -19.33 16.45
C LEU A 123 -16.44 -19.38 17.63
N GLU A 124 -17.24 -20.45 17.66
CA GLU A 124 -18.23 -20.81 18.67
C GLU A 124 -18.00 -22.22 19.19
#